data_AF-A0A9E5WL61-F1
#
_entry.id   AF-A0A9E5WL61-F1
#
_cell.length_a   1.000
_cell.length_b   1.000
_cell.length_c   1.000
_cell.angle_alpha   90.00
_cell.angle_beta   90.00
_cell.angle_gamma   90.00
#
_symmetry.space_group_name_H-M   'P 1'
#
loop_
_entity.id
_entity.type
_entity.pdbx_description
1 polymer ?
#
loop_
_entity_poly.entity_id
_entity_poly.type
_entity_poly.pdbx_seq_one_letter_code
_entity_poly.pdbx_strand_id
1 'polypeptide(L)'
;MSGAVPMRDDYSGEALRRLAAVACDGGQSRRLMALAAIADGKNRTQAAAIGLMDRQTLRDWVIRFNEQGPEGLINKKASGRPSKLTAEQRRELAEIVKKGPADYVPGLIR
;
A
#
# COMPACT_ATOMS: atom_id res chain seq x y z
N MET A 1 -8.38 -25.23 -2.92
CA MET A 1 -7.01 -24.93 -3.40
C MET A 1 -7.12 -23.92 -4.55
N SER A 2 -6.67 -22.68 -4.36
CA SER A 2 -6.79 -21.64 -5.40
C SER A 2 -5.68 -21.85 -6.45
N GLY A 3 -6.06 -22.11 -7.71
CA GLY A 3 -5.14 -22.41 -8.82
C GLY A 3 -4.18 -21.24 -9.13
N ALA A 4 -3.07 -21.51 -9.80
CA ALA A 4 -2.05 -20.49 -10.11
C ALA A 4 -2.62 -19.30 -10.90
N VAL A 5 -2.50 -18.06 -10.38
CA VAL A 5 -2.86 -16.83 -11.13
C VAL A 5 -1.81 -16.52 -12.20
N PRO A 6 -2.12 -16.57 -13.50
CA PRO A 6 -1.18 -16.14 -14.53
C PRO A 6 -0.88 -14.65 -14.39
N MET A 7 0.37 -14.26 -14.66
CA MET A 7 0.77 -12.86 -14.72
C MET A 7 0.59 -12.34 -16.16
N ARG A 8 0.17 -11.08 -16.32
CA ARG A 8 0.16 -10.40 -17.62
C ARG A 8 1.54 -10.46 -18.31
N ASP A 9 1.55 -10.55 -19.63
CA ASP A 9 2.71 -10.86 -20.48
C ASP A 9 3.25 -9.65 -21.27
N ASP A 10 2.62 -8.50 -21.13
CA ASP A 10 3.01 -7.23 -21.76
C ASP A 10 4.24 -6.56 -21.10
N TYR A 11 4.77 -7.15 -20.01
CA TYR A 11 6.00 -6.71 -19.36
C TYR A 11 7.07 -7.80 -19.41
N SER A 12 8.20 -7.49 -20.05
CA SER A 12 9.39 -8.32 -19.95
C SER A 12 10.04 -8.21 -18.56
N GLY A 13 10.79 -9.25 -18.16
CA GLY A 13 11.57 -9.20 -16.92
C GLY A 13 12.55 -8.02 -16.88
N GLU A 14 13.10 -7.63 -18.04
CA GLU A 14 13.97 -6.46 -18.17
C GLU A 14 13.20 -5.14 -17.94
N ALA A 15 12.00 -4.99 -18.50
CA ALA A 15 11.16 -3.82 -18.26
C ALA A 15 10.82 -3.66 -16.77
N LEU A 16 10.52 -4.77 -16.09
CA LEU A 16 10.23 -4.79 -14.65
C LEU A 16 11.47 -4.43 -13.81
N ARG A 17 12.66 -4.91 -14.20
CA ARG A 17 13.93 -4.51 -13.55
C ARG A 17 14.21 -3.02 -13.73
N ARG A 18 13.95 -2.44 -14.91
CA ARG A 18 14.09 -0.99 -15.13
C ARG A 18 13.17 -0.20 -14.22
N LEU A 19 11.91 -0.60 -14.11
CA LEU A 19 10.95 0.02 -13.18
C LEU A 19 11.42 -0.12 -11.71
N ALA A 20 11.95 -1.29 -11.33
CA ALA A 20 12.45 -1.52 -9.98
C ALA A 20 13.63 -0.61 -9.62
N ALA A 21 14.50 -0.30 -10.59
CA ALA A 21 15.68 0.53 -10.41
C ALA A 21 15.34 2.02 -10.19
N VAL A 22 14.23 2.49 -10.74
CA VAL A 22 13.76 3.89 -10.59
C VAL A 22 12.67 4.07 -9.54
N ALA A 23 12.17 2.98 -8.97
CA ALA A 23 11.12 3.02 -7.94
C ALA A 23 11.63 3.67 -6.65
N CYS A 24 10.90 4.70 -6.19
CA CYS A 24 11.21 5.38 -4.92
C CYS A 24 10.75 4.58 -3.69
N ASP A 25 9.73 3.72 -3.84
CA ASP A 25 9.24 2.85 -2.76
C ASP A 25 10.02 1.53 -2.76
N GLY A 26 10.72 1.23 -1.65
CA GLY A 26 11.47 -0.02 -1.51
C GLY A 26 10.60 -1.28 -1.52
N GLY A 27 9.32 -1.15 -1.12
CA GLY A 27 8.33 -2.23 -1.25
C GLY A 27 8.03 -2.54 -2.71
N GLN A 28 7.73 -1.51 -3.49
CA GLN A 28 7.48 -1.58 -4.93
C GLN A 28 8.68 -2.17 -5.67
N SER A 29 9.91 -1.71 -5.37
CA SER A 29 11.13 -2.22 -6.00
C SER A 29 11.28 -3.75 -5.80
N ARG A 30 11.13 -4.26 -4.57
CA ARG A 30 11.18 -5.70 -4.29
C ARG A 30 10.08 -6.50 -4.99
N ARG A 31 8.87 -5.96 -5.05
CA ARG A 31 7.74 -6.59 -5.74
C ARG A 31 8.00 -6.68 -7.25
N LEU A 32 8.51 -5.61 -7.85
CA LEU A 32 8.91 -5.59 -9.27
C LEU A 32 10.02 -6.60 -9.58
N MET A 33 11.00 -6.76 -8.69
CA MET A 33 12.05 -7.79 -8.84
C MET A 33 11.48 -9.22 -8.76
N ALA A 34 10.51 -9.46 -7.88
CA ALA A 34 9.82 -10.75 -7.81
C ALA A 34 9.01 -11.05 -9.08
N LEU A 35 8.31 -10.05 -9.61
CA LEU A 35 7.56 -10.17 -10.86
C LEU A 35 8.50 -10.36 -12.06
N ALA A 36 9.65 -9.69 -12.10
CA ALA A 36 10.66 -9.89 -13.13
C ALA A 36 11.14 -11.34 -13.16
N ALA A 37 11.34 -11.95 -11.99
CA ALA A 37 11.69 -13.36 -11.88
C ALA A 37 10.61 -14.30 -12.42
N ILE A 38 9.31 -13.98 -12.23
CA ILE A 38 8.22 -14.74 -12.85
C ILE A 38 8.26 -14.60 -14.37
N ALA A 39 8.47 -13.39 -14.89
CA ALA A 39 8.57 -13.12 -16.32
C ALA A 39 9.77 -13.84 -16.97
N ASP A 40 10.87 -14.01 -16.23
CA ASP A 40 12.03 -14.81 -16.66
C ASP A 40 11.79 -16.34 -16.52
N GLY A 41 10.59 -16.78 -16.13
CA GLY A 41 10.22 -18.19 -16.01
C GLY A 41 10.62 -18.88 -14.70
N LYS A 42 11.07 -18.13 -13.69
CA LYS A 42 11.36 -18.72 -12.37
C LYS A 42 10.07 -19.21 -11.71
N ASN A 43 10.19 -20.29 -10.94
CA ASN A 43 9.05 -20.78 -10.18
C ASN A 43 8.66 -19.79 -9.06
N ARG A 44 7.42 -19.91 -8.57
CA ARG A 44 6.89 -18.98 -7.56
C ARG A 44 7.67 -18.95 -6.25
N THR A 45 8.28 -20.07 -5.85
CA THR A 45 9.09 -20.13 -4.63
C THR A 45 10.35 -19.28 -4.78
N GLN A 46 11.05 -19.42 -5.91
CA GLN A 46 12.23 -18.62 -6.23
C GLN A 46 11.90 -17.13 -6.39
N ALA A 47 10.81 -16.81 -7.10
CA ALA A 47 10.36 -15.43 -7.26
C ALA A 47 10.00 -14.77 -5.92
N ALA A 48 9.30 -15.51 -5.03
CA ALA A 48 8.93 -15.00 -3.71
C ALA A 48 10.17 -14.75 -2.83
N ALA A 49 11.17 -15.63 -2.89
CA ALA A 49 12.44 -15.45 -2.21
C ALA A 49 13.19 -14.19 -2.68
N ILE A 50 13.20 -13.91 -3.99
CA ILE A 50 13.80 -12.68 -4.54
C ILE A 50 13.08 -11.43 -4.01
N GLY A 51 11.75 -11.50 -3.91
CA GLY A 51 10.93 -10.42 -3.37
C GLY A 51 10.94 -10.27 -1.85
N LEU A 52 11.65 -11.15 -1.13
CA LEU A 52 11.65 -11.25 0.34
C LEU A 52 10.22 -11.37 0.92
N MET A 53 9.39 -12.19 0.29
CA MET A 53 8.00 -12.43 0.69
C MET A 53 7.63 -13.90 0.59
N ASP A 54 6.49 -14.28 1.16
CA ASP A 54 5.93 -15.61 0.97
C ASP A 54 5.16 -15.73 -0.37
N ARG A 55 4.83 -16.98 -0.75
CA ARG A 55 4.17 -17.29 -2.02
C ARG A 55 2.74 -16.75 -2.12
N GLN A 56 2.03 -16.62 -1.00
CA GLN A 56 0.68 -16.06 -0.97
C GLN A 56 0.73 -14.55 -1.16
N THR A 57 1.65 -13.87 -0.46
CA THR A 57 1.91 -12.44 -0.68
C THR A 57 2.28 -12.16 -2.13
N LEU A 58 3.17 -12.96 -2.74
CA LEU A 58 3.51 -12.82 -4.16
C LEU A 58 2.28 -13.01 -5.07
N ARG A 59 1.42 -13.98 -4.78
CA ARG A 59 0.17 -14.20 -5.53
C ARG A 59 -0.71 -12.95 -5.47
N ASP A 60 -0.87 -12.36 -4.29
CA ASP A 60 -1.72 -11.18 -4.12
C ASP A 60 -1.14 -9.96 -4.87
N TRP A 61 0.19 -9.83 -4.93
CA TRP A 61 0.85 -8.82 -5.76
C TRP A 61 0.67 -9.06 -7.26
N VAL A 62 0.70 -10.31 -7.73
CA VAL A 62 0.40 -10.64 -9.13
C VAL A 62 -1.02 -10.23 -9.49
N ILE A 63 -2.00 -10.50 -8.62
CA ILE A 63 -3.40 -10.08 -8.84
C ILE A 63 -3.49 -8.56 -8.96
N ARG A 64 -2.91 -7.82 -8.01
CA ARG A 64 -2.92 -6.35 -8.04
C ARG A 64 -2.19 -5.78 -9.25
N PHE A 65 -1.06 -6.38 -9.63
CA PHE A 65 -0.30 -5.98 -10.81
C PHE A 65 -1.08 -6.20 -12.11
N ASN A 66 -1.80 -7.32 -12.21
CA ASN A 66 -2.66 -7.59 -13.36
C ASN A 66 -3.75 -6.52 -13.51
N GLU A 67 -4.36 -6.09 -12.40
CA GLU A 67 -5.44 -5.10 -12.39
C GLU A 67 -4.96 -3.66 -12.59
N GLN A 68 -3.85 -3.28 -11.95
CA GLN A 68 -3.46 -1.86 -11.75
C GLN A 68 -2.07 -1.53 -12.31
N GLY A 69 -1.36 -2.52 -12.86
CA GLY A 69 0.01 -2.34 -13.35
C GLY A 69 1.02 -2.05 -12.22
N PRO A 70 2.19 -1.45 -12.55
CA PRO A 70 3.25 -1.16 -11.59
C PRO A 70 2.80 -0.32 -10.39
N GLU A 71 1.81 0.56 -10.56
CA GLU A 71 1.33 1.44 -9.48
C GLU A 71 0.43 0.73 -8.48
N GLY A 72 -0.15 -0.41 -8.87
CA GLY A 72 -0.82 -1.34 -7.96
C GLY A 72 0.12 -1.99 -6.94
N LEU A 73 1.44 -1.90 -7.16
CA LEU A 73 2.46 -2.46 -6.28
C LEU A 73 2.89 -1.50 -5.17
N ILE A 74 2.29 -0.31 -5.07
CA ILE A 74 2.51 0.61 -3.95
C ILE A 74 1.43 0.37 -2.89
N ASN A 75 1.82 0.36 -1.62
CA ASN A 75 0.84 0.27 -0.54
C ASN A 75 0.00 1.54 -0.51
N LYS A 76 -1.33 1.41 -0.69
CA LYS A 76 -2.24 2.53 -0.45
C LYS A 76 -2.38 2.76 1.05
N LYS A 77 -2.31 4.02 1.48
CA LYS A 77 -2.61 4.40 2.86
C LYS A 77 -4.04 3.96 3.17
N ALA A 78 -4.22 3.14 4.20
CA ALA A 78 -5.56 2.77 4.65
C ALA A 78 -6.33 4.05 4.99
N SER A 79 -7.63 4.10 4.67
CA SER A 79 -8.51 5.23 4.97
C SER A 79 -8.65 5.52 6.48
N GLY A 80 -8.06 4.67 7.34
CA GLY A 80 -8.20 4.73 8.78
C GLY A 80 -9.59 4.32 9.25
N ARG A 81 -9.79 4.33 10.57
CA ARG A 81 -11.13 4.17 11.15
C ARG A 81 -11.93 5.43 10.79
N PRO A 82 -13.19 5.30 10.33
CA PRO A 82 -14.04 6.47 10.14
C PRO A 82 -14.13 7.29 11.44
N SER A 83 -14.21 8.62 11.30
CA SER A 83 -14.37 9.52 12.44
C SER A 83 -15.54 9.07 13.31
N LYS A 84 -15.33 9.03 14.63
CA LYS A 84 -16.43 8.75 15.57
C LYS A 84 -17.49 9.86 15.57
N LEU A 85 -17.08 11.09 15.25
CA LEU A 85 -17.96 12.25 15.19
C LEU A 85 -18.41 12.51 13.76
N THR A 86 -19.70 12.83 13.59
CA THR A 86 -20.26 13.34 12.35
C THR A 86 -19.73 14.75 12.04
N ALA A 87 -19.93 15.22 10.81
CA ALA A 87 -19.55 16.59 10.44
C ALA A 87 -20.26 17.65 11.29
N GLU A 88 -21.51 17.39 11.68
CA GLU A 88 -22.29 18.24 12.56
C GLU A 88 -21.71 18.27 13.98
N GLN A 89 -21.45 17.10 14.57
CA GLN A 89 -20.83 17.00 15.90
C GLN A 89 -19.42 17.63 15.94
N ARG A 90 -18.67 17.58 14.83
CA ARG A 90 -17.39 18.28 14.73
C ARG A 90 -17.55 19.80 14.73
N ARG A 91 -18.58 20.33 14.08
CA ARG A 91 -18.88 21.77 14.11
C ARG A 91 -19.30 22.19 15.51
N GLU A 92 -20.18 21.44 16.15
CA GLU A 92 -20.59 21.68 17.54
C GLU A 92 -19.38 21.63 18.50
N LEU A 93 -18.54 20.61 18.38
CA LEU A 93 -17.31 20.50 19.18
C LEU A 93 -16.38 21.69 18.94
N ALA A 94 -16.25 22.16 17.70
CA ALA A 94 -15.43 23.33 17.39
C ALA A 94 -15.96 24.59 18.08
N GLU A 95 -17.27 24.78 18.14
CA GLU A 95 -17.88 25.91 18.87
C GLU A 95 -17.69 25.77 20.39
N ILE A 96 -17.80 24.56 20.96
CA ILE A 96 -17.49 24.30 22.38
C ILE A 96 -16.02 24.66 22.67
N VAL A 97 -15.08 24.21 21.83
CA VAL A 97 -13.65 24.48 21.99
C VAL A 97 -13.37 25.99 21.88
N LYS A 98 -14.00 26.70 20.94
CA LYS A 98 -13.87 28.16 20.81
C LYS A 98 -14.42 28.92 22.01
N LYS A 99 -15.58 28.49 22.53
CA LYS A 99 -16.20 29.10 23.71
C LYS A 99 -15.30 28.98 24.94
N GLY A 100 -14.45 27.95 24.97
CA GLY A 100 -13.54 27.69 26.06
C GLY A 100 -14.25 27.22 27.34
N PRO A 101 -13.50 26.82 28.36
CA PRO A 101 -14.05 26.51 29.67
C PRO A 101 -14.79 27.71 30.27
N ALA A 102 -15.91 27.46 30.96
CA ALA A 102 -16.67 28.52 31.63
C ALA A 102 -15.89 29.21 32.75
N ASP A 103 -14.87 28.53 33.28
CA ASP A 103 -13.96 28.94 34.34
C ASP A 103 -12.53 29.21 33.82
N TYR A 104 -12.36 29.44 32.52
CA TYR A 104 -11.05 29.77 31.95
C TYR A 104 -10.56 31.12 32.50
N VAL A 105 -9.56 31.05 33.37
CA VAL A 105 -8.82 32.22 33.84
C VAL A 105 -7.54 32.34 33.01
N PRO A 106 -7.29 33.47 32.31
CA PRO A 106 -6.02 33.71 31.63
C PRO A 106 -4.86 33.57 32.62
N GLY A 107 -3.92 32.66 32.34
CA GLY A 107 -2.77 32.37 33.21
C GLY A 107 -2.84 31.03 33.96
N LEU A 108 -3.90 30.23 33.77
CA LEU A 108 -3.94 28.85 34.29
C LEU A 108 -2.96 27.96 33.50
N ILE A 109 -1.72 27.86 33.96
CA ILE A 109 -0.79 26.81 33.53
C ILE A 109 -1.05 25.58 34.42
N ARG A 110 -1.34 24.44 33.79
CA ARG A 110 -1.26 23.12 34.45
C ARG A 110 0.10 22.51 34.17
#